data_AF-A0A9X2VTZ1-F1
#
_entry.id   AF-A0A9X2VTZ1-F1
#
_cell.length_a   1.000
_cell.length_b   1.000
_cell.length_c   1.000
_cell.angle_alpha   90.00
_cell.angle_beta   90.00
_cell.angle_gamma   90.00
#
_symmetry.space_group_name_H-M   'P 1'
#
loop_
_entity.id
_entity.type
_entity.pdbx_description
1 polymer ?
#
loop_
_entity_poly.entity_id
_entity_poly.type
_entity_poly.pdbx_seq_one_letter_code
_entity_poly.pdbx_strand_id
1 'polypeptide(L)'
;MVDVVPSRGPSDEDPYRSSDEEAVEAWRERARKAQKGKRKGSFWKELPILVVVAFGLAFLIQTFLARVYMIPSESMEQTLHGCNGCYGDRVLVDKITYDFSEPAPGDVIVFHGPQSWQNDFVTAEPTNAFQKGLQGLGALIGLPSASQEDFVKRVIAVGGQTVKCCDDKNRVTVDGKPLDESYLYWEPGRSTVQESFADLTIPKGFLFVLGDNRNDSCDSRCQGDGREGGLVPIDNVVGKARAVVLPPSRWQGVTDHNPQSQVVAMGAPSWQSALPAGVGIAFAWPVLFLGKRARARFRRKTLG
;
A
#
# COMPACT_ATOMS: atom_id res chain seq x y z
N MET A 1 -79.13 -66.74 -3.98
CA MET A 1 -79.16 -67.27 -2.60
C MET A 1 -77.82 -67.94 -2.34
N VAL A 2 -76.86 -67.21 -1.76
CA VAL A 2 -75.88 -67.74 -0.80
C VAL A 2 -75.53 -66.57 0.12
N ASP A 3 -75.45 -66.89 1.41
CA ASP A 3 -75.58 -66.04 2.57
C ASP A 3 -74.46 -65.04 2.87
N VAL A 4 -74.88 -64.05 3.65
CA VAL A 4 -74.10 -63.07 4.40
C VAL A 4 -73.30 -63.75 5.51
N VAL A 5 -72.01 -63.44 5.60
CA VAL A 5 -71.24 -63.49 6.86
C VAL A 5 -70.70 -62.08 7.12
N PRO A 6 -71.08 -61.41 8.23
CA PRO A 6 -70.51 -60.12 8.59
C PRO A 6 -69.38 -60.32 9.62
N SER A 7 -68.17 -59.84 9.35
CA SER A 7 -67.13 -59.73 10.37
C SER A 7 -66.88 -58.26 10.74
N ARG A 8 -67.35 -57.94 11.95
CA ARG A 8 -66.92 -56.87 12.88
C ARG A 8 -65.57 -56.20 12.57
N GLY A 9 -65.53 -54.86 12.61
CA GLY A 9 -64.41 -54.14 13.24
C GLY A 9 -64.73 -53.88 14.73
N PRO A 10 -63.97 -53.05 15.48
CA PRO A 10 -62.63 -52.49 15.26
C PRO A 10 -61.67 -52.74 16.46
N SER A 11 -60.37 -52.50 16.30
CA SER A 11 -59.33 -52.14 17.31
C SER A 11 -58.03 -52.93 17.17
N ASP A 12 -57.16 -52.53 16.25
CA ASP A 12 -55.73 -52.85 16.34
C ASP A 12 -55.05 -51.73 17.14
N GLU A 13 -55.33 -51.67 18.45
CA GLU A 13 -54.41 -51.02 19.39
C GLU A 13 -53.37 -52.06 19.78
N ASP A 14 -52.19 -51.96 19.18
CA ASP A 14 -51.01 -52.75 19.53
C ASP A 14 -50.57 -52.38 20.96
N PRO A 15 -50.74 -53.26 21.97
CA PRO A 15 -50.49 -52.92 23.37
C PRO A 15 -49.00 -52.91 23.75
N TYR A 16 -48.09 -53.12 22.78
CA TYR A 16 -46.64 -53.16 23.00
C TYR A 16 -45.86 -52.04 22.29
N ARG A 17 -46.52 -50.93 21.96
CA ARG A 17 -45.83 -49.70 21.55
C ARG A 17 -45.09 -49.11 22.75
N SER A 18 -43.78 -49.39 22.85
CA SER A 18 -42.97 -48.90 23.96
C SER A 18 -42.99 -47.37 24.04
N SER A 19 -43.05 -46.81 25.25
CA SER A 19 -43.03 -45.37 25.52
C SER A 19 -41.90 -44.62 24.81
N ASP A 20 -40.82 -45.34 24.53
CA ASP A 20 -39.62 -44.82 23.88
C ASP A 20 -39.85 -44.58 22.38
N GLU A 21 -40.66 -45.39 21.69
CA GLU A 21 -40.97 -45.20 20.27
C GLU A 21 -41.90 -44.02 20.02
N GLU A 22 -42.89 -43.78 20.90
CA GLU A 22 -43.72 -42.58 20.86
C GLU A 22 -42.92 -41.31 21.17
N ALA A 23 -42.02 -41.38 22.14
CA ALA A 23 -41.12 -40.28 22.46
C ALA A 23 -40.20 -39.96 21.26
N VAL A 24 -39.67 -40.98 20.58
CA VAL A 24 -38.81 -40.83 19.40
C VAL A 24 -39.57 -40.29 18.20
N GLU A 25 -40.81 -40.72 17.93
CA GLU A 25 -41.63 -40.14 16.86
C GLU A 25 -42.04 -38.70 17.15
N ALA A 26 -42.43 -38.38 18.38
CA ALA A 26 -42.72 -37.01 18.79
C ALA A 26 -41.48 -36.11 18.68
N TRP A 27 -40.29 -36.65 18.96
CA TRP A 27 -39.02 -35.94 18.75
C TRP A 27 -38.70 -35.74 17.27
N ARG A 28 -38.94 -36.75 16.43
CA ARG A 28 -38.77 -36.68 14.96
C ARG A 28 -39.74 -35.70 14.31
N GLU A 29 -40.99 -35.64 14.77
CA GLU A 29 -41.96 -34.65 14.30
C GLU A 29 -41.58 -33.22 14.70
N ARG A 30 -41.14 -33.03 15.95
CA ARG A 30 -40.64 -31.73 16.43
C ARG A 30 -39.38 -31.30 15.65
N ALA A 31 -38.46 -32.22 15.39
CA ALA A 31 -37.27 -31.96 14.57
C ALA A 31 -37.63 -31.60 13.12
N ARG A 32 -38.57 -32.34 12.49
CA ARG A 32 -39.07 -32.02 11.14
C ARG A 32 -39.79 -30.66 11.09
N LYS A 33 -40.58 -30.31 12.11
CA LYS A 33 -41.24 -28.98 12.22
C LYS A 33 -40.23 -27.86 12.47
N ALA A 34 -39.20 -28.08 13.30
CA ALA A 34 -38.12 -27.13 13.54
C ALA A 34 -37.27 -26.89 12.27
N GLN A 35 -37.05 -27.93 11.47
CA GLN A 35 -36.29 -27.85 10.21
C GLN A 35 -37.12 -27.23 9.07
N LYS A 36 -38.45 -27.41 9.05
CA LYS A 36 -39.37 -26.72 8.12
C LYS A 36 -39.52 -25.21 8.40
N GLY A 37 -39.10 -24.74 9.57
CA GLY A 37 -39.27 -23.35 10.03
C GLY A 37 -38.17 -22.36 9.63
N LYS A 38 -37.03 -22.80 9.10
CA LYS A 38 -35.99 -21.89 8.61
C LYS A 38 -36.35 -21.40 7.21
N ARG A 39 -37.22 -20.39 7.17
CA ARG A 39 -37.70 -19.69 5.97
C ARG A 39 -36.49 -19.23 5.14
N LYS A 40 -36.36 -19.80 3.93
CA LYS A 40 -35.50 -19.29 2.84
C LYS A 40 -35.75 -17.80 2.47
N GLY A 41 -36.78 -17.17 3.05
CA GLY A 41 -37.10 -15.75 2.86
C GLY A 41 -36.32 -14.76 3.73
N SER A 42 -35.54 -15.20 4.73
CA SER A 42 -34.66 -14.29 5.51
C SER A 42 -33.39 -13.95 4.73
N PHE A 43 -32.81 -14.95 4.06
CA PHE A 43 -31.56 -14.79 3.30
C PHE A 43 -31.65 -13.70 2.22
N TRP A 44 -32.74 -13.67 1.45
CA TRP A 44 -32.95 -12.65 0.41
C TRP A 44 -33.31 -11.26 0.97
N LYS A 45 -33.65 -11.14 2.25
CA LYS A 45 -33.89 -9.85 2.94
C LYS A 45 -32.64 -9.35 3.66
N GLU A 46 -31.85 -10.25 4.23
CA GLU A 46 -30.59 -9.95 4.91
C GLU A 46 -29.45 -9.64 3.91
N LEU A 47 -29.44 -10.31 2.75
CA LEU A 47 -28.43 -10.10 1.72
C LEU A 47 -28.38 -8.65 1.21
N PRO A 48 -29.50 -7.99 0.82
CA PRO A 48 -29.47 -6.59 0.43
C PRO A 48 -28.96 -5.66 1.53
N ILE A 49 -29.35 -5.89 2.79
CA ILE A 49 -28.91 -5.07 3.93
C ILE A 49 -27.39 -5.21 4.11
N LEU A 50 -26.87 -6.43 4.08
CA LEU A 50 -25.43 -6.68 4.18
C LEU A 50 -24.66 -6.04 3.01
N VAL A 51 -25.18 -6.12 1.79
CA VAL A 51 -24.58 -5.50 0.61
C VAL A 51 -24.56 -3.97 0.74
N VAL A 52 -25.67 -3.36 1.18
CA VAL A 52 -25.74 -1.90 1.42
C VAL A 52 -24.78 -1.46 2.52
N VAL A 53 -24.72 -2.20 3.63
CA VAL A 53 -23.77 -1.91 4.73
C VAL A 53 -22.33 -2.05 4.24
N ALA A 54 -22.01 -3.09 3.48
CA ALA A 54 -20.68 -3.30 2.92
C ALA A 54 -20.27 -2.16 1.98
N PHE A 55 -21.14 -1.76 1.05
CA PHE A 55 -20.86 -0.63 0.16
C PHE A 55 -20.81 0.71 0.92
N GLY A 56 -21.65 0.91 1.93
CA GLY A 56 -21.60 2.12 2.77
C GLY A 56 -20.30 2.22 3.57
N LEU A 57 -19.84 1.11 4.16
CA LEU A 57 -18.54 1.06 4.83
C LEU A 57 -17.39 1.26 3.85
N ALA A 58 -17.43 0.60 2.68
CA ALA A 58 -16.42 0.79 1.65
C ALA A 58 -16.36 2.24 1.17
N PHE A 59 -17.51 2.87 0.92
CA PHE A 59 -17.60 4.28 0.56
C PHE A 59 -17.01 5.20 1.64
N LEU A 60 -17.33 4.96 2.92
CA LEU A 60 -16.79 5.74 4.04
C LEU A 60 -15.27 5.58 4.15
N ILE A 61 -14.79 4.33 4.09
CA ILE A 61 -13.35 4.03 4.11
C ILE A 61 -12.66 4.72 2.92
N GLN A 62 -13.25 4.67 1.73
CA GLN A 62 -12.65 5.26 0.55
C GLN A 62 -12.69 6.78 0.51
N THR A 63 -13.71 7.37 1.13
CA THR A 63 -13.85 8.82 1.21
C THR A 63 -12.82 9.40 2.18
N PHE A 64 -12.63 8.77 3.34
CA PHE A 64 -11.87 9.36 4.45
C PHE A 64 -10.51 8.70 4.71
N LEU A 65 -10.35 7.40 4.49
CA LEU A 65 -9.14 6.68 4.92
C LEU A 65 -8.19 6.41 3.76
N ALA A 66 -8.67 5.76 2.69
CA ALA A 66 -7.79 5.35 1.61
C ALA A 66 -8.53 5.24 0.27
N ARG A 67 -8.00 5.87 -0.77
CA ARG A 67 -8.61 5.85 -2.11
C ARG A 67 -7.69 5.14 -3.10
N VAL A 68 -8.28 4.38 -4.01
CA VAL A 68 -7.53 3.78 -5.12
C VAL A 68 -7.50 4.78 -6.28
N TYR A 69 -6.32 5.03 -6.83
CA TYR A 69 -6.09 5.87 -8.01
C TYR A 69 -5.54 5.05 -9.18
N MET A 70 -5.86 5.45 -10.40
CA MET A 70 -5.25 4.91 -11.62
C MET A 70 -4.05 5.76 -12.01
N ILE A 71 -2.95 5.13 -12.42
CA ILE A 71 -1.77 5.80 -12.97
C ILE A 71 -1.86 5.85 -14.50
N PRO A 72 -2.06 7.04 -15.11
CA PRO A 72 -2.25 7.15 -16.56
C PRO A 72 -0.95 7.44 -17.34
N SER A 73 0.20 7.57 -16.68
CA SER A 73 1.47 7.97 -17.32
C SER A 73 2.69 7.21 -16.81
N GLU A 74 3.75 7.21 -17.63
CA GLU A 74 5.02 6.49 -17.41
C GLU A 74 6.02 7.30 -16.57
N SER A 75 5.63 8.47 -16.05
CA SER A 75 6.54 9.36 -15.30
C SER A 75 7.12 8.79 -14.01
N MET A 76 6.54 7.70 -13.49
CA MET A 76 6.96 7.00 -12.29
C MET A 76 7.41 5.56 -12.59
N GLU A 77 7.82 5.27 -13.84
CA GLU A 77 8.15 3.91 -14.32
C GLU A 77 9.11 3.14 -13.38
N GLN A 78 8.96 1.81 -13.36
CA GLN A 78 9.48 0.87 -12.35
C GLN A 78 8.84 0.97 -10.95
N THR A 79 8.55 2.18 -10.46
CA THR A 79 7.84 2.37 -9.19
C THR A 79 6.34 2.18 -9.37
N LEU A 80 5.74 2.88 -10.34
CA LEU A 80 4.35 2.84 -10.73
C LEU A 80 4.25 2.82 -12.26
N HIS A 81 3.71 1.75 -12.82
CA HIS A 81 3.56 1.63 -14.27
C HIS A 81 2.28 2.31 -14.73
N GLY A 82 2.39 3.22 -15.69
CA GLY A 82 1.27 3.80 -16.42
C GLY A 82 1.52 3.73 -17.91
N CYS A 83 0.54 4.14 -18.71
CA CYS A 83 0.71 4.40 -20.14
C CYS A 83 -0.46 5.23 -20.66
N ASN A 84 -0.21 6.05 -21.68
CA ASN A 84 -1.24 6.90 -22.26
C ASN A 84 -2.28 6.04 -23.00
N GLY A 85 -3.56 6.25 -22.70
CA GLY A 85 -4.67 5.50 -23.32
C GLY A 85 -4.81 4.02 -22.90
N CYS A 86 -4.10 3.57 -21.87
CA CYS A 86 -4.13 2.17 -21.40
C CYS A 86 -4.69 2.03 -19.97
N TYR A 87 -4.77 0.80 -19.46
CA TYR A 87 -5.06 0.51 -18.05
C TYR A 87 -3.77 0.29 -17.25
N GLY A 88 -3.20 1.38 -16.72
CA GLY A 88 -2.02 1.33 -15.84
C GLY A 88 -2.32 0.82 -14.42
N ASP A 89 -1.29 0.85 -13.57
CA ASP A 89 -1.34 0.42 -12.17
C ASP A 89 -2.47 1.14 -11.40
N ARG A 90 -3.06 0.42 -10.45
CA ARG A 90 -3.98 0.97 -9.46
C ARG A 90 -3.29 1.04 -8.12
N VAL A 91 -3.18 2.24 -7.58
CA VAL A 91 -2.42 2.52 -6.38
C VAL A 91 -3.36 2.87 -5.24
N LEU A 92 -3.18 2.21 -4.10
CA LEU A 92 -3.83 2.58 -2.85
C LEU A 92 -3.11 3.78 -2.24
N VAL A 93 -3.85 4.86 -2.06
CA VAL A 93 -3.38 6.12 -1.48
C VAL A 93 -3.97 6.28 -0.09
N ASP A 94 -3.09 6.42 0.89
CA ASP A 94 -3.44 6.72 2.28
C ASP A 94 -3.62 8.23 2.47
N LYS A 95 -4.82 8.62 2.89
CA LYS A 95 -5.18 10.03 3.10
C LYS A 95 -4.91 10.51 4.53
N ILE A 96 -4.70 9.59 5.47
CA ILE A 96 -4.63 9.88 6.90
C ILE A 96 -3.22 10.29 7.32
N THR A 97 -2.18 9.74 6.67
CA THR A 97 -0.79 9.98 7.05
C THR A 97 -0.49 11.48 7.19
N TYR A 98 -0.99 12.32 6.27
CA TYR A 98 -0.70 13.75 6.27
C TYR A 98 -1.62 14.62 7.13
N ASP A 99 -2.63 14.03 7.79
CA ASP A 99 -3.38 14.70 8.85
C ASP A 99 -2.55 14.79 10.15
N PHE A 100 -1.53 13.92 10.29
CA PHE A 100 -0.72 13.79 11.51
C PHE A 100 0.77 14.01 11.29
N SER A 101 1.23 14.11 10.03
CA SER A 101 2.63 14.31 9.68
C SER A 101 2.75 15.16 8.42
N GLU A 102 3.91 15.78 8.20
CA GLU A 102 4.17 16.51 6.97
C GLU A 102 4.82 15.58 5.92
N PRO A 103 4.60 15.81 4.61
CA PRO A 103 5.31 15.11 3.55
C PRO A 103 6.82 15.21 3.72
N ALA A 104 7.50 14.06 3.63
CA ALA A 104 8.94 13.96 3.84
C ALA A 104 9.67 13.60 2.54
N PRO A 105 10.98 13.94 2.40
CA PRO A 105 11.79 13.49 1.28
C PRO A 105 11.75 11.97 1.12
N GLY A 106 11.48 11.51 -0.10
CA GLY A 106 11.30 10.10 -0.44
C GLY A 106 9.83 9.68 -0.58
N ASP A 107 8.88 10.42 0.00
CA ASP A 107 7.47 10.08 -0.12
C ASP A 107 6.99 10.14 -1.57
N VAL A 108 6.25 9.12 -2.01
CA VAL A 108 5.49 9.16 -3.27
C VAL A 108 4.08 9.65 -2.94
N ILE A 109 3.72 10.82 -3.45
CA ILE A 109 2.48 11.51 -3.11
C ILE A 109 1.57 11.64 -4.31
N VAL A 110 0.27 11.63 -4.04
CA VAL A 110 -0.76 12.09 -4.97
C VAL A 110 -1.18 13.48 -4.57
N PHE A 111 -1.28 14.41 -5.51
CA PHE A 111 -1.63 15.80 -5.25
C PHE A 111 -2.40 16.42 -6.42
N HIS A 112 -3.16 17.47 -6.12
CA HIS A 112 -3.78 18.31 -7.13
C HIS A 112 -2.75 19.30 -7.70
N GLY A 113 -2.57 19.31 -9.02
CA GLY A 113 -1.63 20.23 -9.66
C GLY A 113 -2.03 21.69 -9.44
N PRO A 114 -1.12 22.60 -9.03
CA PRO A 114 -1.40 24.03 -9.04
C PRO A 114 -1.59 24.52 -10.48
N GLN A 115 -2.10 25.75 -10.67
CA GLN A 115 -2.50 26.27 -12.00
C GLN A 115 -1.39 26.23 -13.08
N SER A 116 -0.12 26.26 -12.67
CA SER A 116 1.04 26.14 -13.55
C SER A 116 1.28 24.73 -14.08
N TRP A 117 0.60 23.72 -13.53
CA TRP A 117 0.76 22.32 -13.89
C TRP A 117 -0.26 21.92 -14.95
N GLN A 118 0.24 21.35 -16.04
CA GLN A 118 -0.58 20.87 -17.15
C GLN A 118 -0.45 19.35 -17.30
N ASN A 119 -1.51 18.72 -17.79
CA ASN A 119 -1.58 17.29 -18.09
C ASN A 119 -1.85 17.08 -19.58
N ASP A 120 -1.06 16.19 -20.19
CA ASP A 120 -1.16 15.89 -21.63
C ASP A 120 -1.85 14.53 -21.92
N PHE A 121 -2.35 13.84 -20.89
CA PHE A 121 -2.95 12.51 -21.04
C PHE A 121 -4.46 12.57 -21.28
N VAL A 122 -4.94 11.71 -22.18
CA VAL A 122 -6.36 11.54 -22.47
C VAL A 122 -6.88 10.32 -21.71
N THR A 123 -7.86 10.51 -20.83
CA THR A 123 -8.56 9.39 -20.19
C THR A 123 -9.43 8.67 -21.22
N ALA A 124 -9.31 7.35 -21.31
CA ALA A 124 -10.15 6.56 -22.20
C ALA A 124 -11.62 6.64 -21.74
N GLU A 125 -12.46 7.30 -22.54
CA GLU A 125 -13.89 7.43 -22.30
C GLU A 125 -14.63 6.12 -22.66
N PRO A 126 -15.58 5.64 -21.83
CA PRO A 126 -16.37 4.44 -22.12
C PRO A 126 -17.21 4.60 -23.38
N THR A 127 -17.17 3.61 -24.26
CA THR A 127 -17.75 3.69 -25.61
C THR A 127 -19.23 3.30 -25.67
N ASN A 128 -19.78 2.67 -24.62
CA ASN A 128 -21.19 2.28 -24.57
C ASN A 128 -21.87 2.52 -23.19
N ALA A 129 -23.21 2.55 -23.20
CA ALA A 129 -24.03 2.87 -22.02
C ALA A 129 -23.90 1.82 -20.90
N PHE A 130 -23.67 0.55 -21.25
CA PHE A 130 -23.44 -0.51 -20.26
C PHE A 130 -22.13 -0.30 -19.50
N GLN A 131 -21.05 0.01 -20.20
CA GLN A 131 -19.75 0.36 -19.62
C GLN A 131 -19.85 1.62 -18.77
N LYS A 132 -20.60 2.64 -19.21
CA LYS A 132 -20.88 3.83 -18.39
C LYS A 132 -21.62 3.47 -17.10
N GLY A 133 -22.63 2.61 -17.17
CA GLY A 133 -23.36 2.13 -15.99
C GLY A 133 -22.46 1.33 -15.03
N LEU A 134 -21.63 0.44 -15.56
CA LEU A 134 -20.68 -0.36 -14.77
C LEU A 134 -19.56 0.50 -14.16
N GLN A 135 -19.08 1.51 -14.89
CA GLN A 135 -18.10 2.47 -14.39
C GLN A 135 -18.70 3.40 -13.34
N GLY A 136 -19.97 3.82 -13.48
CA GLY A 136 -20.69 4.60 -12.47
C GLY A 136 -20.88 3.81 -11.17
N LEU A 137 -21.30 2.54 -11.27
CA LEU A 137 -21.33 1.60 -10.14
C LEU A 137 -19.92 1.37 -9.57
N GLY A 138 -18.92 1.28 -10.44
CA GLY A 138 -17.52 1.20 -10.09
C GLY A 138 -17.04 2.39 -9.27
N ALA A 139 -17.33 3.61 -9.70
CA ALA A 139 -16.94 4.83 -9.03
C ALA A 139 -17.59 4.95 -7.64
N LEU A 140 -18.83 4.47 -7.48
CA LEU A 140 -19.51 4.39 -6.18
C LEU A 140 -18.81 3.45 -5.19
N ILE A 141 -18.05 2.48 -5.68
CA ILE A 141 -17.27 1.51 -4.90
C ILE A 141 -15.76 1.78 -4.98
N GLY A 142 -15.38 2.97 -5.45
CA GLY A 142 -14.00 3.46 -5.50
C GLY A 142 -13.14 2.92 -6.64
N LEU A 143 -13.75 2.39 -7.70
CA LEU A 143 -13.02 2.14 -8.94
C LEU A 143 -12.60 3.50 -9.55
N PRO A 144 -11.30 3.71 -9.78
CA PRO A 144 -10.73 5.04 -10.00
C PRO A 144 -11.12 5.64 -11.35
N SER A 145 -11.49 6.91 -11.30
CA SER A 145 -11.23 7.86 -12.37
C SER A 145 -9.96 8.62 -12.01
N ALA A 146 -8.92 8.55 -12.82
CA ALA A 146 -7.86 9.57 -12.77
C ALA A 146 -8.52 10.90 -13.16
N SER A 147 -8.50 11.91 -12.30
CA SER A 147 -8.89 13.26 -12.71
C SER A 147 -7.73 13.86 -13.52
N GLN A 148 -8.04 14.76 -14.45
CA GLN A 148 -7.02 15.50 -15.20
C GLN A 148 -6.25 16.51 -14.33
N GLU A 149 -6.51 16.56 -13.02
CA GLU A 149 -5.86 17.49 -12.09
C GLU A 149 -4.97 16.75 -11.08
N ASP A 150 -5.04 15.42 -11.01
CA ASP A 150 -4.26 14.61 -10.06
C ASP A 150 -2.92 14.17 -10.65
N PHE A 151 -1.85 14.37 -9.89
CA PHE A 151 -0.49 13.97 -10.25
C PHE A 151 0.08 13.04 -9.19
N VAL A 152 1.00 12.17 -9.62
CA VAL A 152 1.80 11.33 -8.71
C VAL A 152 3.27 11.58 -8.98
N LYS A 153 4.01 11.96 -7.95
CA LYS A 153 5.45 12.27 -7.99
C LYS A 153 6.09 11.95 -6.64
N ARG A 154 7.43 11.91 -6.60
CA ARG A 154 8.22 11.74 -5.38
C ARG A 154 8.68 13.07 -4.81
N VAL A 155 8.53 13.27 -3.51
CA VAL A 155 9.05 14.43 -2.79
C VAL A 155 10.57 14.37 -2.72
N ILE A 156 11.24 15.39 -3.24
CA ILE A 156 12.70 15.47 -3.27
C ILE A 156 13.22 16.47 -2.24
N ALA A 157 12.55 17.62 -2.11
CA ALA A 157 12.90 18.65 -1.13
C ALA A 157 11.65 19.29 -0.54
N VAL A 158 11.76 19.70 0.72
CA VAL A 158 10.69 20.36 1.49
C VAL A 158 11.08 21.81 1.84
N GLY A 159 10.13 22.58 2.38
CA GLY A 159 10.34 23.97 2.74
C GLY A 159 11.58 24.24 3.59
N GLY A 160 12.37 25.23 3.18
CA GLY A 160 13.64 25.63 3.80
C GLY A 160 14.88 25.02 3.16
N GLN A 161 14.74 23.97 2.35
CA GLN A 161 15.85 23.34 1.63
C GLN A 161 16.15 24.04 0.31
N THR A 162 17.37 23.91 -0.19
CA THR A 162 17.77 24.43 -1.51
C THR A 162 18.08 23.28 -2.45
N VAL A 163 17.35 23.20 -3.56
CA VAL A 163 17.53 22.19 -4.60
C VAL A 163 18.30 22.79 -5.78
N LYS A 164 19.23 22.00 -6.32
CA LYS A 164 20.08 22.41 -7.44
C LYS A 164 20.37 21.24 -8.36
N CYS A 165 20.29 21.50 -9.66
CA CYS A 165 20.89 20.64 -10.67
C CYS A 165 22.16 21.27 -11.23
N CYS A 166 23.25 20.53 -11.37
CA CYS A 166 23.53 19.18 -10.89
C CYS A 166 25.02 19.11 -10.48
N ASP A 167 25.42 18.07 -9.75
CA ASP A 167 26.84 17.81 -9.50
C ASP A 167 27.56 17.29 -10.76
N ASP A 168 28.89 17.15 -10.69
CA ASP A 168 29.73 16.65 -11.79
C ASP A 168 29.36 15.22 -12.26
N LYS A 169 28.55 14.50 -11.48
CA LYS A 169 28.05 13.15 -11.78
C LYS A 169 26.60 13.16 -12.24
N ASN A 170 26.06 14.32 -12.62
CA ASN A 170 24.69 14.47 -13.11
C ASN A 170 23.62 14.06 -12.06
N ARG A 171 23.90 14.32 -10.78
CA ARG A 171 22.96 14.09 -9.67
C ARG A 171 22.37 15.41 -9.19
N VAL A 172 21.08 15.39 -8.88
CA VAL A 172 20.43 16.49 -8.17
C VAL A 172 21.03 16.58 -6.77
N THR A 173 21.17 17.81 -6.28
CA THR A 173 21.68 18.09 -4.94
C THR A 173 20.63 18.84 -4.13
N VAL A 174 20.55 18.53 -2.84
CA VAL A 174 19.74 19.26 -1.86
C VAL A 174 20.66 19.71 -0.74
N ASP A 175 20.64 21.02 -0.43
CA ASP A 175 21.53 21.67 0.54
C ASP A 175 23.02 21.36 0.27
N GLY A 176 23.39 21.32 -1.01
CA GLY A 176 24.75 21.01 -1.48
C GLY A 176 25.16 19.54 -1.39
N LYS A 177 24.27 18.64 -0.93
CA LYS A 177 24.54 17.20 -0.85
C LYS A 177 23.89 16.46 -2.02
N PRO A 178 24.61 15.57 -2.73
CA PRO A 178 24.01 14.78 -3.80
C PRO A 178 23.01 13.77 -3.25
N LEU A 179 21.93 13.55 -3.99
CA LEU A 179 20.91 12.56 -3.65
C LEU A 179 21.38 11.13 -3.92
N ASP A 180 20.87 10.19 -3.11
CA ASP A 180 20.96 8.74 -3.30
C ASP A 180 19.63 8.18 -3.81
N GLU A 181 19.52 7.98 -5.11
CA GLU A 181 18.24 7.73 -5.78
C GLU A 181 18.19 6.32 -6.36
N SER A 182 18.08 5.31 -5.49
CA SER A 182 18.04 3.90 -5.90
C SER A 182 16.80 3.53 -6.74
N TYR A 183 15.77 4.37 -6.72
CA TYR A 183 14.52 4.24 -7.46
C TYR A 183 14.56 4.86 -8.86
N LEU A 184 15.67 5.52 -9.21
CA LEU A 184 15.74 6.32 -10.42
C LEU A 184 15.77 5.43 -11.67
N TYR A 185 14.86 5.72 -12.59
CA TYR A 185 14.77 5.07 -13.89
C TYR A 185 15.12 6.05 -15.02
N TRP A 186 15.91 5.57 -15.98
CA TRP A 186 16.19 6.29 -17.23
C TRP A 186 15.60 5.48 -18.37
N GLU A 187 14.61 6.04 -19.07
CA GLU A 187 13.99 5.38 -20.21
C GLU A 187 15.02 5.18 -21.34
N PRO A 188 15.15 3.94 -21.88
CA PRO A 188 16.05 3.66 -22.99
C PRO A 188 15.73 4.49 -24.24
N GLY A 189 16.76 4.94 -24.93
CA GLY A 189 16.62 5.71 -26.18
C GLY A 189 16.45 7.21 -25.99
N ARG A 190 16.44 7.71 -24.74
CA ARG A 190 16.45 9.13 -24.40
C ARG A 190 17.76 9.56 -23.75
N SER A 191 17.98 10.87 -23.65
CA SER A 191 19.12 11.43 -22.92
C SER A 191 19.08 10.99 -21.45
N THR A 192 20.24 10.71 -20.87
CA THR A 192 20.43 10.46 -19.43
C THR A 192 20.95 11.68 -18.69
N VAL A 193 20.95 12.84 -19.35
CA VAL A 193 21.29 14.13 -18.72
C VAL A 193 20.07 14.67 -17.99
N GLN A 194 20.28 15.19 -16.79
CA GLN A 194 19.23 15.83 -16.01
C GLN A 194 18.72 17.07 -16.72
N GLU A 195 17.41 17.24 -16.74
CA GLU A 195 16.79 18.50 -17.15
C GLU A 195 17.21 19.61 -16.19
N SER A 196 17.67 20.72 -16.75
CA SER A 196 18.11 21.89 -15.99
C SER A 196 16.91 22.66 -15.46
N PHE A 197 17.04 23.18 -14.24
CA PHE A 197 16.08 24.09 -13.61
C PHE A 197 16.85 25.14 -12.80
N ALA A 198 16.18 26.19 -12.32
CA ALA A 198 16.83 27.21 -11.52
C ALA A 198 17.31 26.65 -10.18
N ASP A 199 18.37 27.23 -9.62
CA ASP A 199 18.70 26.98 -8.20
C ASP A 199 17.56 27.55 -7.35
N LEU A 200 16.85 26.70 -6.61
CA LEU A 200 15.61 27.08 -5.90
C LEU A 200 15.73 26.77 -4.42
N THR A 201 15.48 27.78 -3.58
CA THR A 201 15.20 27.59 -2.15
C THR A 201 13.70 27.43 -1.97
N ILE A 202 13.27 26.28 -1.45
CA ILE A 202 11.85 25.93 -1.33
C ILE A 202 11.22 26.78 -0.22
N PRO A 203 10.19 27.59 -0.48
CA PRO A 203 9.49 28.30 0.56
C PRO A 203 8.81 27.33 1.54
N LYS A 204 8.56 27.78 2.78
CA LYS A 204 7.77 27.00 3.74
C LYS A 204 6.37 26.75 3.18
N GLY A 205 5.82 25.55 3.39
CA GLY A 205 4.52 25.16 2.86
C GLY A 205 4.54 24.64 1.42
N PHE A 206 5.73 24.51 0.80
CA PHE A 206 5.89 24.00 -0.56
C PHE A 206 6.82 22.79 -0.61
N LEU A 207 6.66 22.03 -1.67
CA LEU A 207 7.41 20.83 -2.01
C LEU A 207 8.00 20.96 -3.41
N PHE A 208 9.19 20.40 -3.60
CA PHE A 208 9.77 20.14 -4.91
C PHE A 208 9.71 18.64 -5.19
N VAL A 209 9.08 18.26 -6.29
CA VAL A 209 8.76 16.86 -6.59
C VAL A 209 9.30 16.45 -7.96
N LEU A 210 9.79 15.22 -8.08
CA LEU A 210 10.30 14.66 -9.33
C LEU A 210 9.61 13.34 -9.67
N GLY A 211 9.58 13.00 -10.96
CA GLY A 211 9.23 11.66 -11.41
C GLY A 211 10.43 10.71 -11.31
N ASP A 212 10.14 9.44 -11.02
CA ASP A 212 11.17 8.39 -10.97
C ASP A 212 11.70 8.06 -12.37
N ASN A 213 10.85 8.18 -13.41
CA ASN A 213 11.29 8.14 -14.81
C ASN A 213 11.89 9.49 -15.21
N ARG A 214 13.19 9.65 -14.98
CA ARG A 214 13.84 10.95 -14.87
C ARG A 214 13.87 11.75 -16.19
N ASN A 215 13.91 11.06 -17.32
CA ASN A 215 13.95 11.61 -18.67
C ASN A 215 12.61 11.52 -19.42
N ASP A 216 11.53 11.13 -18.74
CA ASP A 216 10.16 11.17 -19.24
C ASP A 216 9.16 11.57 -18.16
N SER A 217 9.48 12.66 -17.47
CA SER A 217 8.61 13.21 -16.43
C SER A 217 8.62 14.72 -16.51
N CYS A 218 7.47 15.29 -16.89
CA CYS A 218 7.24 16.72 -16.73
C CYS A 218 6.75 16.99 -15.28
N ASP A 219 7.71 17.27 -14.40
CA ASP A 219 7.55 17.50 -12.96
C ASP A 219 7.97 18.93 -12.56
N SER A 220 8.38 19.19 -11.31
CA SER A 220 8.77 20.54 -10.86
C SER A 220 9.86 21.22 -11.72
N ARG A 221 10.58 20.47 -12.56
CA ARG A 221 11.62 21.01 -13.45
C ARG A 221 11.08 21.67 -14.72
N CYS A 222 9.99 21.15 -15.29
CA CYS A 222 9.37 21.70 -16.49
C CYS A 222 8.15 22.57 -16.13
N GLN A 223 7.41 22.20 -15.06
CA GLN A 223 6.19 22.89 -14.66
C GLN A 223 6.57 24.26 -14.11
N GLY A 224 5.83 25.30 -14.50
CA GLY A 224 6.15 26.68 -14.14
C GLY A 224 7.56 27.12 -14.55
N ASP A 225 8.02 26.68 -15.73
CA ASP A 225 9.26 27.07 -16.40
C ASP A 225 10.55 26.79 -15.61
N GLY A 226 10.54 25.74 -14.77
CA GLY A 226 11.69 25.33 -13.96
C GLY A 226 12.05 26.32 -12.86
N ARG A 227 11.06 27.07 -12.36
CA ARG A 227 11.17 28.06 -11.29
C ARG A 227 10.17 27.73 -10.17
N GLU A 228 9.87 28.71 -9.33
CA GLU A 228 8.91 28.58 -8.23
C GLU A 228 7.51 28.13 -8.67
N GLY A 229 7.13 28.36 -9.93
CA GLY A 229 5.87 27.85 -10.48
C GLY A 229 5.79 26.33 -10.57
N GLY A 230 6.92 25.61 -10.51
CA GLY A 230 6.96 24.15 -10.45
C GLY A 230 6.77 23.58 -9.05
N LEU A 231 6.67 24.43 -8.02
CA LEU A 231 6.52 23.98 -6.64
C LEU A 231 5.07 23.59 -6.32
N VAL A 232 4.92 22.61 -5.44
CA VAL A 232 3.62 22.06 -5.04
C VAL A 232 3.31 22.51 -3.61
N PRO A 233 2.20 23.23 -3.36
CA PRO A 233 1.76 23.52 -2.01
C PRO A 233 1.46 22.23 -1.23
N ILE A 234 1.81 22.17 0.06
CA ILE A 234 1.50 21.01 0.92
C ILE A 234 -0.02 20.80 0.99
N ASP A 235 -0.81 21.87 0.96
CA ASP A 235 -2.27 21.81 1.00
C ASP A 235 -2.89 21.14 -0.25
N ASN A 236 -2.12 21.01 -1.34
CA ASN A 236 -2.56 20.30 -2.53
C ASN A 236 -2.38 18.78 -2.42
N VAL A 237 -1.66 18.29 -1.40
CA VAL A 237 -1.38 16.87 -1.22
C VAL A 237 -2.64 16.13 -0.81
N VAL A 238 -3.03 15.14 -1.60
CA VAL A 238 -4.19 14.28 -1.36
C VAL A 238 -3.85 13.13 -0.43
N GLY A 239 -2.65 12.56 -0.56
CA GLY A 239 -2.21 11.44 0.28
C GLY A 239 -0.94 10.74 -0.21
N LYS A 240 -0.49 9.76 0.56
CA LYS A 240 0.72 8.97 0.30
C LYS A 240 0.38 7.69 -0.46
N ALA A 241 1.07 7.42 -1.57
CA ALA A 241 0.98 6.14 -2.26
C ALA A 241 1.62 5.03 -1.42
N ARG A 242 0.89 3.93 -1.18
CA ARG A 242 1.36 2.83 -0.30
C ARG A 242 1.57 1.52 -1.02
N ALA A 243 0.70 1.17 -1.96
CA ALA A 243 0.77 -0.12 -2.63
C ALA A 243 0.08 -0.10 -4.00
N VAL A 244 0.61 -0.91 -4.92
CA VAL A 244 -0.09 -1.27 -6.16
C VAL A 244 -1.06 -2.42 -5.85
N VAL A 245 -2.36 -2.18 -6.03
CA VAL A 245 -3.44 -3.13 -5.73
C VAL A 245 -4.02 -3.78 -6.98
N LEU A 246 -3.80 -3.22 -8.18
CA LEU A 246 -4.09 -3.88 -9.45
C LEU A 246 -3.07 -3.46 -10.52
N PRO A 247 -2.78 -4.31 -11.51
CA PRO A 247 -3.25 -5.70 -11.63
C PRO A 247 -2.61 -6.62 -10.57
N PRO A 248 -3.18 -7.80 -10.25
CA PRO A 248 -2.63 -8.71 -9.23
C PRO A 248 -1.20 -9.19 -9.51
N SER A 249 -0.80 -9.25 -10.78
CA SER A 249 0.58 -9.56 -11.19
C SER A 249 1.61 -8.51 -10.77
N ARG A 250 1.15 -7.33 -10.33
CA ARG A 250 1.95 -6.16 -9.96
C ARG A 250 1.78 -5.78 -8.48
N TRP A 251 1.25 -6.67 -7.64
CA TRP A 251 1.13 -6.39 -6.22
C TRP A 251 2.50 -6.13 -5.58
N GLN A 252 2.73 -4.89 -5.20
CA GLN A 252 3.95 -4.43 -4.55
C GLN A 252 3.66 -3.24 -3.63
N GLY A 253 4.50 -3.07 -2.61
CA GLY A 253 4.55 -1.83 -1.84
C GLY A 253 5.22 -0.71 -2.64
N VAL A 254 4.79 0.53 -2.41
CA VAL A 254 5.45 1.72 -2.93
C VAL A 254 6.47 2.17 -1.88
N THR A 255 7.75 2.19 -2.25
CA THR A 255 8.84 2.52 -1.33
C THR A 255 9.00 4.03 -1.14
N ASP A 256 9.35 4.43 0.07
CA ASP A 256 9.60 5.81 0.49
C ASP A 256 11.08 6.04 0.86
N HIS A 257 11.98 5.41 0.09
CA HIS A 257 13.43 5.58 0.28
C HIS A 257 13.78 7.07 0.28
N ASN A 258 14.36 7.55 1.38
CA ASN A 258 14.70 8.95 1.54
C ASN A 258 16.00 9.23 0.77
N PRO A 259 15.94 9.98 -0.35
CA PRO A 259 17.11 10.21 -1.19
C PRO A 259 18.14 11.13 -0.56
N GLN A 260 17.78 11.83 0.53
CA GLN A 260 18.68 12.68 1.29
C GLN A 260 19.38 11.92 2.42
N SER A 261 18.92 10.71 2.76
CA SER A 261 19.61 9.84 3.71
C SER A 261 20.85 9.28 3.03
N GLN A 262 21.95 10.03 3.07
CA GLN A 262 23.22 9.46 2.64
C GLN A 262 23.52 8.28 3.56
N VAL A 263 23.87 7.14 2.96
CA VAL A 263 24.63 6.12 3.67
C VAL A 263 25.90 6.83 4.12
N VAL A 264 25.91 7.29 5.36
CA VAL A 264 27.15 7.59 6.04
C VAL A 264 27.84 6.24 6.05
N ALA A 265 28.69 6.00 5.05
CA ALA A 265 29.79 5.09 5.21
C ALA A 265 30.45 5.63 6.47
N MET A 266 30.18 4.98 7.61
CA MET A 266 30.96 5.20 8.81
C MET A 266 32.36 4.78 8.39
N GLY A 267 33.11 5.74 7.84
CA GLY A 267 34.53 5.62 7.68
C GLY A 267 35.01 5.32 9.08
N ALA A 268 35.45 4.07 9.28
CA ALA A 268 36.15 3.65 10.47
C ALA A 268 37.10 4.79 10.85
N PRO A 269 36.93 5.42 12.03
CA PRO A 269 37.75 6.55 12.39
C PRO A 269 39.22 6.15 12.31
N SER A 270 40.05 7.02 11.74
CA SER A 270 41.44 6.78 11.32
C SER A 270 42.39 6.24 12.42
N TRP A 271 41.93 6.18 13.68
CA TRP A 271 42.64 5.50 14.76
C TRP A 271 42.57 3.96 14.69
N GLN A 272 41.63 3.39 13.92
CA GLN A 272 41.54 1.94 13.71
C GLN A 272 42.56 1.42 12.67
N SER A 273 43.06 2.27 11.79
CA SER A 273 44.15 1.95 10.86
C SER A 273 45.55 1.90 11.51
N ALA A 274 45.65 2.23 12.81
CA ALA A 274 46.90 2.20 13.56
C ALA A 274 47.06 0.96 14.46
N LEU A 275 46.09 0.05 14.49
CA LEU A 275 46.20 -1.18 15.27
C LEU A 275 46.70 -2.32 14.35
N PRO A 276 47.96 -2.78 14.48
CA PRO A 276 48.40 -3.95 13.75
C PRO A 276 47.51 -5.14 14.12
N ALA A 277 47.11 -5.91 13.10
CA ALA A 277 46.32 -7.13 13.23
C ALA A 277 47.05 -8.14 14.14
N GLY A 278 46.82 -8.04 15.45
CA GLY A 278 47.55 -8.83 16.44
C GLY A 278 47.36 -8.38 17.89
N VAL A 279 47.03 -7.11 18.14
CA VAL A 279 46.88 -6.60 19.51
C VAL A 279 45.64 -7.17 20.22
N GLY A 280 44.56 -7.47 19.49
CA GLY A 280 43.34 -8.06 20.05
C GLY A 280 43.54 -9.45 20.67
N ILE A 281 44.54 -10.22 20.22
CA ILE A 281 44.83 -11.56 20.76
C ILE A 281 45.68 -11.48 22.03
N ALA A 282 46.54 -10.47 22.16
CA ALA A 282 47.42 -10.29 23.32
C ALA A 282 46.65 -9.96 24.61
N PHE A 283 45.53 -9.23 24.51
CA PHE A 283 44.70 -8.88 25.66
C PHE A 283 43.70 -9.98 26.09
N ALA A 284 43.38 -10.94 25.23
CA ALA A 284 42.46 -12.04 25.56
C ALA A 284 43.15 -13.22 26.27
N TRP A 285 44.47 -13.39 26.07
CA TRP A 285 45.21 -14.54 26.58
C TRP A 285 45.37 -14.59 28.11
N PRO A 286 45.63 -13.47 28.83
CA PRO A 286 45.79 -13.50 30.29
C PRO A 286 44.47 -13.85 31.02
N VAL A 287 43.34 -13.36 30.51
CA VAL A 287 42.01 -13.55 31.12
C VAL A 287 41.55 -15.01 31.02
N LEU A 288 41.81 -15.66 29.88
CA LEU A 288 41.49 -17.08 29.69
C LEU A 288 42.40 -18.01 30.50
N PHE A 289 43.67 -17.64 30.71
CA PHE A 289 44.62 -18.44 31.50
C PHE A 289 44.34 -18.33 33.02
N LEU A 290 44.00 -17.13 33.51
CA LEU A 290 43.58 -16.90 34.90
C LEU A 290 42.25 -17.62 35.22
N GLY A 291 41.28 -17.60 34.29
CA GLY A 291 40.00 -18.30 34.44
C GLY A 291 40.15 -19.83 34.54
N LYS A 292 41.05 -20.43 33.75
CA LYS A 292 41.33 -21.88 33.81
C LYS A 292 42.03 -22.29 35.11
N ARG A 293 42.94 -21.47 35.65
CA ARG A 293 43.63 -21.74 36.93
C ARG A 293 42.71 -21.60 38.15
N ALA A 294 41.79 -20.64 38.14
CA ALA A 294 40.80 -20.47 39.20
C ALA A 294 39.82 -21.66 39.29
N ARG A 295 39.34 -22.17 38.14
CA ARG A 295 38.45 -23.33 38.07
C ARG A 295 39.11 -24.63 38.55
N ALA A 296 40.39 -24.83 38.28
CA ALA A 296 41.13 -26.00 38.74
C ALA A 296 41.37 -26.01 40.26
N ARG A 297 41.53 -24.83 40.88
CA ARG A 297 41.71 -24.69 42.34
C ARG A 297 40.42 -24.95 43.12
N PHE A 298 39.27 -24.58 42.56
CA PHE A 298 37.96 -24.84 43.17
C PHE A 298 37.58 -26.34 43.14
N ARG A 299 37.91 -27.06 42.06
CA ARG A 299 37.61 -28.51 41.94
C ARG A 299 38.38 -29.43 42.88
N ARG A 300 39.52 -28.99 43.44
CA ARG A 300 40.29 -29.78 44.43
C ARG A 300 39.82 -29.61 45.87
N LYS A 301 39.01 -28.59 46.18
CA LYS A 301 38.50 -28.33 47.55
C LYS A 301 37.19 -29.04 47.88
N THR A 302 36.58 -29.74 46.91
CA THR A 302 35.28 -30.41 47.06
C THR A 302 35.39 -31.94 47.12
N LEU A 303 36.59 -32.51 47.23
CA LEU A 303 36.84 -33.96 47.25
C LEU A 303 37.92 -34.36 48.28
N GLY A 304 38.08 -33.60 49.37
CA GLY A 304 38.96 -33.92 50.48
C GLY A 304 38.27 -33.63 51.80
#